data_AF-A0A950HBE0-F1
#
_entry.id   AF-A0A950HBE0-F1
#
_cell.length_a   1.000
_cell.length_b   1.000
_cell.length_c   1.000
_cell.angle_alpha   90.00
_cell.angle_beta   90.00
_cell.angle_gamma   90.00
#
_symmetry.space_group_name_H-M   'P 1'
#
loop_
_entity.id
_entity.type
_entity.pdbx_description
1 polymer ?
#
loop_
_entity_poly.entity_id
_entity_poly.type
_entity_poly.pdbx_seq_one_letter_code
_entity_poly.pdbx_strand_id
1 'polypeptide(L)'
;MSPKLVSQPVHVDLGGLDNRYKRADLHLYGIDHSGPSYEGRVFLNHPDADENTALTPESGYAGSFYVFGHGGCYGDESHCEVPEKRRPYDLRTPHALLPEEHHVIITDSLRRIEQAGATELTVTVVPIVRDAPAYIPADMVRDPLKVERVSIVTYD
;
A
#
# COMPACT_ATOMS: atom_id res chain seq x y z
N MET A 1 9.20 10.30 -18.42
CA MET A 1 9.28 10.30 -16.95
C MET A 1 7.95 9.80 -16.46
N SER A 2 7.92 8.65 -15.80
CA SER A 2 6.71 8.19 -15.14
C SER A 2 6.35 9.19 -14.05
N PRO A 3 5.07 9.49 -13.85
CA PRO A 3 4.67 10.35 -12.74
C PRO A 3 5.20 9.76 -11.43
N LYS A 4 5.96 10.58 -10.70
CA LYS A 4 6.41 10.30 -9.34
C LYS A 4 5.16 10.24 -8.46
N LEU A 5 4.81 9.06 -7.99
CA LEU A 5 3.86 8.94 -6.89
C LEU A 5 4.62 8.51 -5.65
N VAL A 6 4.50 9.32 -4.62
CA VAL A 6 5.04 9.05 -3.29
C VAL A 6 3.90 9.38 -2.35
N SER A 7 3.50 8.43 -1.52
CA SER A 7 2.51 8.72 -0.49
C SER A 7 3.02 9.85 0.40
N GLN A 8 2.12 10.65 0.98
CA GLN A 8 2.56 11.49 2.08
C GLN A 8 3.11 10.61 3.20
N PRO A 9 4.21 11.02 3.87
CA PRO A 9 4.70 10.40 5.08
C PRO A 9 3.57 10.11 6.07
N VAL A 10 3.40 8.84 6.43
CA VAL A 10 2.54 8.46 7.55
C VAL A 10 3.41 8.35 8.80
N HIS A 11 3.11 9.18 9.80
CA HIS A 11 3.77 9.12 11.10
C HIS A 11 3.16 8.01 11.96
N VAL A 12 4.03 7.19 12.55
CA VAL A 12 3.65 6.13 13.48
C VAL A 12 4.43 6.32 14.78
N ASP A 13 3.71 6.44 15.89
CA ASP A 13 4.29 6.44 17.24
C ASP A 13 4.68 5.02 17.62
N LEU A 14 5.97 4.79 17.83
CA LEU A 14 6.52 3.50 18.23
C LEU A 14 6.47 3.29 19.74
N GLY A 15 6.38 4.37 20.53
CA GLY A 15 6.38 4.31 21.99
C GLY A 15 5.18 3.55 22.57
N GLY A 16 4.11 3.40 21.79
CA GLY A 16 2.93 2.60 22.13
C GLY A 16 2.94 1.15 21.63
N LEU A 17 3.97 0.71 20.89
CA LEU A 17 4.05 -0.66 20.36
C LEU A 17 4.61 -1.61 21.42
N ASP A 18 4.11 -2.86 21.46
CA ASP A 18 4.80 -3.91 22.20
C ASP A 18 6.12 -4.21 21.48
N ASN A 19 7.24 -3.97 22.17
CA ASN A 19 8.59 -4.14 21.65
C ASN A 19 9.15 -5.57 21.81
N ARG A 20 8.34 -6.52 22.30
CA ARG A 20 8.72 -7.94 22.49
C ARG A 20 8.15 -8.86 21.41
N TYR A 21 7.99 -8.35 20.20
CA TYR A 21 7.39 -9.09 19.09
C TYR A 21 8.38 -10.03 18.37
N LYS A 22 7.87 -11.16 17.89
CA LYS A 22 8.58 -12.04 16.93
C LYS A 22 8.42 -11.58 15.49
N ARG A 23 7.30 -10.96 15.14
CA ARG A 23 6.99 -10.43 13.80
C ARG A 23 6.29 -9.09 13.89
N ALA A 24 6.61 -8.18 12.98
CA ALA A 24 5.88 -6.94 12.78
C ALA A 24 5.56 -6.77 11.30
N ASP A 25 4.32 -6.39 11.03
CA ASP A 25 3.79 -6.17 9.69
C ASP A 25 3.30 -4.74 9.55
N LEU A 26 3.58 -4.14 8.40
CA LEU A 26 2.92 -2.94 7.93
C LEU A 26 1.65 -3.34 7.18
N HIS A 27 0.50 -2.99 7.73
CA HIS A 27 -0.80 -3.24 7.09
C HIS A 27 -1.26 -2.00 6.33
N LEU A 28 -1.74 -2.22 5.11
CA LEU A 28 -2.37 -1.23 4.25
C LEU A 28 -3.83 -1.65 4.04
N TYR A 29 -4.75 -0.80 4.48
CA TYR A 29 -6.19 -1.07 4.47
C TYR A 29 -6.89 -0.22 3.42
N GLY A 30 -7.93 -0.80 2.83
CA GLY A 30 -8.81 -0.06 1.92
C GLY A 30 -8.11 0.32 0.62
N ILE A 31 -7.26 -0.57 0.08
CA ILE A 31 -6.58 -0.32 -1.20
C ILE A 31 -7.60 -0.36 -2.33
N ASP A 32 -7.66 0.74 -3.09
CA ASP A 32 -8.36 0.78 -4.39
C ASP A 32 -7.51 0.06 -5.43
N HIS A 33 -8.08 -0.96 -6.06
CA HIS A 33 -7.46 -1.74 -7.13
C HIS A 33 -8.27 -1.68 -8.43
N SER A 34 -9.17 -0.69 -8.57
CA SER A 34 -9.90 -0.48 -9.83
C SER A 34 -8.99 0.00 -10.95
N GLY A 35 -7.82 0.57 -10.63
CA GLY A 35 -6.86 1.17 -11.56
C GLY A 35 -5.85 0.19 -12.17
N PRO A 36 -4.66 0.65 -12.58
CA PRO A 36 -3.62 -0.21 -13.13
C PRO A 36 -3.00 -1.13 -12.07
N SER A 37 -2.37 -2.22 -12.51
CA SER A 37 -1.49 -3.02 -11.64
C SER A 37 -0.20 -2.27 -11.30
N TYR A 38 0.27 -2.40 -10.06
CA TYR A 38 1.51 -1.77 -9.61
C TYR A 38 2.23 -2.56 -8.51
N GLU A 39 3.54 -2.32 -8.40
CA GLU A 39 4.36 -2.72 -7.26
C GLU A 39 4.40 -1.57 -6.26
N GLY A 40 3.90 -1.74 -5.04
CA GLY A 40 4.02 -0.75 -3.97
C GLY A 40 5.29 -0.97 -3.17
N ARG A 41 6.33 -0.16 -3.40
CA ARG A 41 7.60 -0.21 -2.65
C ARG A 41 7.50 0.58 -1.35
N VAL A 42 7.87 -0.03 -0.24
CA VAL A 42 7.76 0.56 1.10
C VAL A 42 9.14 0.98 1.59
N PHE A 43 9.25 2.24 2.01
CA PHE A 43 10.41 2.82 2.65
C PHE A 43 10.06 3.38 4.02
N LEU A 44 10.93 3.14 5.00
CA LEU A 44 10.82 3.61 6.37
C LEU A 44 11.86 4.71 6.61
N ASN A 45 11.45 5.81 7.23
CA ASN A 45 12.28 6.99 7.53
C ASN A 45 13.00 7.58 6.30
N HIS A 46 12.42 7.45 5.10
CA HIS A 46 12.92 8.06 3.87
C HIS A 46 11.78 8.79 3.11
N PRO A 47 11.37 9.99 3.57
CA PRO A 47 10.22 10.72 3.00
C PRO A 47 10.39 11.11 1.53
N ASP A 48 11.63 11.24 1.06
CA ASP A 48 11.93 11.64 -0.32
C ASP A 48 12.06 10.46 -1.30
N ALA A 49 11.78 9.23 -0.85
CA ALA A 49 11.96 8.03 -1.66
C ALA A 49 11.13 8.12 -2.95
N ASP A 50 11.69 7.60 -4.03
CA ASP A 50 11.14 7.65 -5.38
C ASP A 50 11.46 6.37 -6.17
N GLU A 51 11.08 6.34 -7.45
CA GLU A 51 11.24 5.14 -8.29
C GLU A 51 12.71 4.71 -8.50
N ASN A 52 13.65 5.61 -8.27
CA ASN A 52 15.09 5.41 -8.44
C ASN A 52 15.80 5.10 -7.11
N THR A 53 15.08 5.22 -5.98
CA THR A 53 15.63 4.93 -4.66
C THR A 53 16.01 3.46 -4.56
N ALA A 54 17.21 3.20 -4.04
CA ALA A 54 17.76 1.85 -4.01
C ALA A 54 16.93 0.95 -3.08
N LEU A 55 16.70 -0.29 -3.51
CA LEU A 55 15.90 -1.28 -2.77
C LEU A 55 16.77 -1.99 -1.72
N THR A 56 17.42 -1.22 -0.86
CA THR A 56 18.31 -1.73 0.20
C THR A 56 17.92 -1.23 1.59
N PRO A 57 18.22 -1.98 2.66
CA PRO A 57 17.92 -1.56 4.02
C PRO A 57 18.51 -0.20 4.39
N GLU A 58 19.69 0.14 3.88
CA GLU A 58 20.39 1.41 4.14
C GLU A 58 19.64 2.61 3.55
N SER A 59 18.87 2.38 2.48
CA SER A 59 17.99 3.37 1.87
C SER A 59 16.59 3.37 2.49
N GLY A 60 16.39 2.66 3.62
CA GLY A 60 15.12 2.55 4.31
C GLY A 60 14.14 1.55 3.67
N TYR A 61 14.52 0.81 2.63
CA TYR A 61 13.63 -0.14 1.97
C TYR A 61 13.22 -1.26 2.94
N ALA A 62 11.92 -1.47 3.09
CA ALA A 62 11.34 -2.45 3.99
C ALA A 62 10.59 -3.58 3.28
N GLY A 63 10.38 -3.49 1.97
CA GLY A 63 9.75 -4.53 1.17
C GLY A 63 8.79 -3.94 0.14
N SER A 64 8.07 -4.83 -0.55
CA SER A 64 7.05 -4.47 -1.54
C SER A 64 5.80 -5.32 -1.40
N PHE A 65 4.68 -4.76 -1.84
CA PHE A 65 3.44 -5.50 -2.13
C PHE A 65 3.05 -5.29 -3.60
N TYR A 66 2.08 -6.07 -4.08
CA TYR A 66 1.68 -6.05 -5.49
C TYR A 66 0.16 -5.98 -5.59
N VAL A 67 -0.32 -4.97 -6.30
CA VAL A 67 -1.75 -4.82 -6.60
C VAL A 67 -1.99 -5.24 -8.03
N PHE A 68 -2.89 -6.20 -8.22
CA PHE A 68 -3.34 -6.66 -9.52
C PHE A 68 -4.63 -5.92 -9.88
N GLY A 69 -4.47 -4.75 -10.48
CA GLY A 69 -5.57 -3.85 -10.78
C GLY A 69 -6.41 -4.27 -11.98
N HIS A 70 -7.69 -3.88 -11.99
CA HIS A 70 -8.64 -4.22 -13.06
C HIS A 70 -8.55 -3.34 -14.30
N GLY A 71 -7.68 -2.32 -14.28
CA GLY A 71 -7.39 -1.47 -15.43
C GLY A 71 -8.46 -0.42 -15.75
N GLY A 72 -9.35 -0.09 -14.83
CA GLY A 72 -10.47 0.83 -15.01
C GLY A 72 -11.82 0.11 -15.18
N CYS A 73 -12.89 0.89 -15.39
CA CYS A 73 -14.23 0.34 -15.56
C CYS A 73 -14.52 -0.01 -17.03
N TYR A 74 -14.73 -1.31 -17.32
CA TYR A 74 -15.11 -1.82 -18.65
C TYR A 74 -16.58 -2.20 -18.79
N GLY A 75 -17.35 -2.09 -17.70
CA GLY A 75 -18.75 -2.46 -17.67
C GLY A 75 -19.69 -1.31 -18.03
N ASP A 76 -20.97 -1.65 -18.14
CA ASP A 76 -22.06 -0.70 -18.33
C ASP A 76 -22.30 0.14 -17.05
N GLU A 77 -23.21 1.11 -17.12
CA GLU A 77 -23.62 1.94 -15.98
C GLU A 77 -23.87 1.09 -14.72
N SER A 78 -23.39 1.57 -13.57
CA SER A 78 -23.39 0.89 -12.26
C SER A 78 -22.52 -0.37 -12.11
N HIS A 79 -21.88 -0.91 -13.15
CA HIS A 79 -21.08 -2.14 -13.04
C HIS A 79 -19.94 -2.03 -12.02
N CYS A 80 -19.30 -0.87 -11.94
CA CYS A 80 -18.15 -0.64 -11.05
C CYS A 80 -18.55 0.02 -9.72
N GLU A 81 -19.82 0.32 -9.53
CA GLU A 81 -20.32 0.85 -8.27
C GLU A 81 -20.42 -0.29 -7.26
N VAL A 82 -19.55 -0.28 -6.26
CA VAL A 82 -19.55 -1.29 -5.20
C VAL A 82 -20.86 -1.17 -4.40
N PRO A 83 -21.72 -2.20 -4.36
CA PRO A 83 -22.98 -2.09 -3.63
C PRO A 83 -22.75 -1.96 -2.13
N GLU A 84 -23.38 -0.96 -1.49
CA GLU A 84 -23.28 -0.76 -0.02
C GLU A 84 -23.81 -1.95 0.79
N LYS A 85 -24.78 -2.69 0.24
CA LYS A 85 -25.43 -3.83 0.90
C LYS A 85 -25.59 -4.99 -0.04
N ARG A 86 -25.24 -6.18 0.45
CA ARG A 86 -25.59 -7.44 -0.21
C ARG A 86 -27.05 -7.76 0.03
N ARG A 87 -27.70 -8.32 -1.00
CA ARG A 87 -29.07 -8.82 -0.86
C ARG A 87 -29.06 -10.04 0.08
N PRO A 88 -30.10 -10.28 0.90
CA PRO A 88 -30.09 -11.33 1.94
C PRO A 88 -29.76 -12.75 1.47
N TYR A 89 -29.97 -13.05 0.19
CA TYR A 89 -29.74 -14.38 -0.39
C TYR A 89 -28.77 -14.35 -1.58
N ASP A 90 -27.92 -13.31 -1.66
CA ASP A 90 -26.87 -13.23 -2.68
C ASP A 90 -25.67 -14.09 -2.29
N LEU A 91 -25.61 -15.29 -2.88
CA LEU A 91 -24.55 -16.28 -2.63
C LEU A 91 -23.33 -16.11 -3.55
N ARG A 92 -23.30 -15.10 -4.41
CA ARG A 92 -22.15 -14.85 -5.29
C ARG A 92 -20.93 -14.48 -4.47
N THR A 93 -19.75 -14.48 -5.09
CA THR A 93 -18.54 -13.92 -4.47
C THR A 93 -18.67 -12.43 -4.23
N PRO A 94 -17.92 -11.86 -3.27
CA PRO A 94 -17.89 -10.42 -3.04
C PRO A 94 -17.61 -9.65 -4.34
N HIS A 95 -18.10 -8.40 -4.41
CA HIS A 95 -17.88 -7.57 -5.57
C HIS A 95 -16.38 -7.43 -5.81
N ALA A 96 -15.95 -7.54 -7.08
CA ALA A 96 -14.52 -7.56 -7.41
C ALA A 96 -13.80 -6.33 -6.85
N LEU A 97 -14.40 -5.13 -7.00
CA LEU A 97 -13.86 -3.85 -6.53
C LEU A 97 -14.05 -3.56 -5.03
N LEU A 98 -14.39 -4.55 -4.19
CA LEU A 98 -14.29 -4.32 -2.75
C LEU A 98 -12.83 -4.00 -2.39
N PRO A 99 -12.56 -2.99 -1.54
CA PRO A 99 -11.20 -2.60 -1.19
C PRO A 99 -10.40 -3.77 -0.62
N GLU A 100 -9.12 -3.82 -0.96
CA GLU A 100 -8.21 -4.88 -0.52
C GLU A 100 -7.39 -4.48 0.71
N GLU A 101 -6.91 -5.50 1.42
CA GLU A 101 -5.90 -5.36 2.46
C GLU A 101 -4.60 -6.01 2.00
N HIS A 102 -3.49 -5.30 2.18
CA HIS A 102 -2.15 -5.82 1.91
C HIS A 102 -1.29 -5.70 3.17
N HIS A 103 -0.28 -6.55 3.29
CA HIS A 103 0.69 -6.48 4.37
C HIS A 103 2.12 -6.69 3.87
N VAL A 104 3.06 -5.98 4.49
CA VAL A 104 4.49 -6.14 4.26
C VAL A 104 5.14 -6.50 5.59
N ILE A 105 5.89 -7.60 5.64
CA ILE A 105 6.64 -7.97 6.85
C ILE A 105 7.80 -6.98 6.99
N ILE A 106 7.80 -6.21 8.07
CA ILE A 106 8.81 -5.17 8.34
C ILE A 106 9.65 -5.46 9.58
N THR A 107 9.55 -6.66 10.16
CA THR A 107 10.19 -7.07 11.42
C THR A 107 11.64 -6.57 11.57
N ASP A 108 12.50 -6.87 10.60
CA ASP A 108 13.92 -6.52 10.70
C ASP A 108 14.16 -5.02 10.52
N SER A 109 13.40 -4.37 9.64
CA SER A 109 13.49 -2.92 9.43
C SER A 109 13.03 -2.16 10.66
N LEU A 110 11.92 -2.59 11.29
CA LEU A 110 11.42 -1.99 12.52
C LEU A 110 12.41 -2.18 13.68
N ARG A 111 12.98 -3.39 13.84
CA ARG A 111 14.00 -3.64 14.87
C ARG A 111 15.23 -2.75 14.72
N ARG A 112 15.70 -2.50 13.49
CA ARG A 112 16.83 -1.58 13.25
C ARG A 112 16.50 -0.15 13.70
N ILE A 113 15.28 0.31 13.44
CA ILE A 113 14.79 1.63 13.81
C ILE A 113 14.67 1.78 15.33
N GLU A 114 14.12 0.77 16.00
CA GLU A 114 14.05 0.72 17.47
C GLU A 114 15.43 0.68 18.12
N GLN A 115 16.37 -0.11 17.57
CA GLN A 115 17.76 -0.18 18.04
C GLN A 115 18.50 1.14 17.89
N ALA A 116 18.10 1.98 16.92
CA ALA A 116 18.61 3.34 16.75
C ALA A 116 17.99 4.34 17.75
N GLY A 117 17.04 3.90 18.59
CA GLY A 117 16.41 4.72 19.63
C GLY A 117 15.28 5.62 19.13
N ALA A 118 14.75 5.36 17.93
CA ALA A 118 13.64 6.14 17.39
C ALA A 118 12.33 5.85 18.13
N THR A 119 11.58 6.90 18.46
CA THR A 119 10.23 6.80 19.03
C THR A 119 9.13 7.02 18.00
N GLU A 120 9.50 7.45 16.80
CA GLU A 120 8.60 7.72 15.69
C GLU A 120 9.16 7.13 14.40
N LEU A 121 8.26 6.81 13.48
CA LEU A 121 8.57 6.27 12.17
C LEU A 121 7.77 7.03 11.10
N THR A 122 8.42 7.31 9.99
CA THR A 122 7.77 7.74 8.74
C THR A 122 7.64 6.56 7.77
N VAL A 123 6.46 6.31 7.25
CA VAL A 123 6.21 5.33 6.17
C VAL A 123 6.01 6.06 4.84
N THR A 124 6.74 5.64 3.81
CA THR A 124 6.64 6.16 2.45
C THR A 124 6.39 5.01 1.49
N VAL A 125 5.34 5.10 0.66
CA VAL A 125 5.01 4.10 -0.36
C VAL A 125 5.17 4.71 -1.75
N VAL A 126 5.96 4.04 -2.59
CA VAL A 126 6.24 4.42 -3.98
C VAL A 126 5.65 3.37 -4.90
N PRO A 127 4.48 3.60 -5.54
CA PRO A 127 3.95 2.66 -6.50
C PRO A 127 4.65 2.78 -7.85
N ILE A 128 5.00 1.62 -8.40
CA ILE A 128 5.68 1.47 -9.67
C ILE A 128 4.73 0.77 -10.65
N VAL A 129 4.23 1.54 -11.60
CA VAL A 129 3.47 1.04 -12.75
C VAL A 129 4.45 0.76 -13.88
N ARG A 130 4.65 -0.51 -14.25
CA ARG A 130 5.63 -0.90 -15.28
C ARG A 130 5.08 -0.80 -16.70
N ASP A 131 3.82 -1.18 -16.86
CA ASP A 131 3.11 -1.10 -18.13
C ASP A 131 1.63 -0.84 -17.83
N ALA A 132 1.11 0.28 -18.32
CA ALA A 132 -0.30 0.63 -18.23
C ALA A 132 -0.87 0.71 -19.64
N PRO A 133 -1.90 -0.07 -19.97
CA PRO A 133 -2.58 0.05 -21.25
C PRO A 133 -3.06 1.49 -21.50
N ALA A 134 -2.97 1.95 -22.75
CA ALA A 134 -3.27 3.34 -23.12
C ALA A 134 -4.73 3.78 -22.88
N TYR A 135 -5.64 2.83 -22.62
CA TYR A 135 -7.03 3.10 -22.30
C TYR A 135 -7.26 3.48 -20.83
N ILE A 136 -6.28 3.26 -19.95
CA ILE A 136 -6.41 3.61 -18.54
C ILE A 136 -6.33 5.13 -18.42
N PRO A 137 -7.29 5.78 -17.74
CA PRO A 137 -7.24 7.23 -17.52
C PRO A 137 -5.89 7.67 -16.94
N ALA A 138 -5.31 8.73 -17.52
CA ALA A 138 -3.96 9.17 -17.19
C ALA A 138 -3.83 9.64 -15.72
N ASP A 139 -4.91 10.10 -15.10
CA ASP A 139 -5.00 10.37 -13.66
C ASP A 139 -4.86 9.09 -12.81
N MET A 140 -5.50 7.98 -13.19
CA MET A 140 -5.36 6.69 -12.50
C MET A 140 -3.95 6.10 -12.63
N VAL A 141 -3.25 6.40 -13.71
CA VAL A 141 -1.82 6.02 -13.88
C VAL A 141 -0.90 6.95 -13.08
N ARG A 142 -1.29 8.23 -12.92
CA ARG A 142 -0.53 9.22 -12.14
C ARG A 142 -0.65 9.02 -10.65
N ASP A 143 -1.81 8.59 -10.18
CA ASP A 143 -2.13 8.36 -8.77
C ASP A 143 -2.80 6.99 -8.55
N PRO A 144 -2.04 5.89 -8.75
CA PRO A 144 -2.58 4.54 -8.63
C PRO A 144 -2.78 4.08 -7.18
N LEU A 145 -2.06 4.67 -6.21
CA LEU A 145 -2.17 4.26 -4.81
C LEU A 145 -3.23 5.11 -4.10
N LYS A 146 -4.38 4.51 -3.86
CA LYS A 146 -5.33 5.02 -2.86
C LYS A 146 -5.42 3.99 -1.73
N VAL A 147 -5.15 4.46 -0.52
CA VAL A 147 -5.16 3.66 0.70
C VAL A 147 -5.92 4.45 1.76
N GLU A 148 -6.80 3.77 2.51
CA GLU A 148 -7.59 4.40 3.55
C GLU A 148 -6.76 4.60 4.82
N ARG A 149 -6.00 3.57 5.21
CA ARG A 149 -5.26 3.56 6.48
C ARG A 149 -4.01 2.70 6.40
N VAL A 150 -2.98 3.10 7.13
CA VAL A 150 -1.77 2.32 7.37
C VAL A 150 -1.62 2.09 8.87
N SER A 151 -1.18 0.90 9.29
CA SER A 151 -0.80 0.64 10.68
C SER A 151 0.28 -0.41 10.80
N ILE A 152 1.00 -0.39 11.92
CA ILE A 152 1.89 -1.48 12.31
C ILE A 152 1.14 -2.43 13.23
N VAL A 153 1.26 -3.73 12.95
CA VAL A 153 0.72 -4.80 13.79
C VAL A 153 1.87 -5.71 14.20
N THR A 154 1.98 -5.99 15.50
CA THR A 154 3.00 -6.86 16.08
C THR A 154 2.41 -8.21 16.49
N TYR A 155 3.23 -9.25 16.44
CA TYR A 155 2.87 -10.63 16.76
C TYR A 155 3.95 -11.27 17.63
N ASP A 156 3.51 -12.03 18.63
CA ASP A 156 4.36 -12.71 19.63
C ASP A 156 5.00 -14.03 19.20
#